data_AF-A0A814A3C5-F1
#
_entry.id   AF-A0A814A3C5-F1
#
_cell.length_a   1.000
_cell.length_b   1.000
_cell.length_c   1.000
_cell.angle_alpha   90.00
_cell.angle_beta   90.00
_cell.angle_gamma   90.00
#
_symmetry.space_group_name_H-M   'P 1'
#
loop_
_entity.id
_entity.type
_entity.pdbx_description
1 polymer ?
#
loop_
_entity_poly.entity_id
_entity_poly.type
_entity_poly.pdbx_seq_one_letter_code
_entity_poly.pdbx_strand_id
1 'polypeptide(L)'
;MAERKAFNIIKAIPVVGQAYGAVRSVVYAAKGDVYEAKHSVAMDLADLNPLRIPKNLAHGIASVTNDLDSGVWIGRRPIGGQPLGLNISPGIDGTHWCIQINGVIYQLGVNKDHKIKIRISSTNEKRSWYENDCKEYSWYLLQKELPYFDPEELRIFAKSYEEREFRLLIATGGKMNCQAFTTRMFAVAANIPIEKARTIMLTVLPNLLF
;
A
#
# COMPACT_ATOMS: atom_id res chain seq x y z
N MET A 1 -6.89 -0.24 -17.68
CA MET A 1 -5.68 0.31 -17.01
C MET A 1 -5.63 1.84 -17.09
N ALA A 2 -5.82 2.46 -18.27
CA ALA A 2 -5.84 3.93 -18.42
C ALA A 2 -6.92 4.66 -17.59
N GLU A 3 -8.15 4.14 -17.55
CA GLU A 3 -9.24 4.71 -16.73
C GLU A 3 -8.90 4.70 -15.23
N ARG A 4 -8.29 3.62 -14.75
CA ARG A 4 -7.83 3.51 -13.35
C ARG A 4 -6.73 4.52 -13.03
N LYS A 5 -5.80 4.71 -13.96
CA LYS A 5 -4.76 5.73 -13.87
C LYS A 5 -5.38 7.13 -13.73
N ALA A 6 -6.33 7.48 -14.60
CA ALA A 6 -7.06 8.75 -14.51
C ALA A 6 -7.83 8.89 -13.19
N PHE A 7 -8.46 7.80 -12.71
CA PHE A 7 -9.16 7.80 -11.44
C PHE A 7 -8.24 8.12 -10.25
N ASN A 8 -7.03 7.57 -10.20
CA ASN A 8 -6.07 7.86 -9.12
C ASN A 8 -5.69 9.35 -9.04
N ILE A 9 -5.68 10.05 -10.18
CA ILE A 9 -5.46 11.50 -10.22
C ILE A 9 -6.70 12.24 -9.70
N ILE A 10 -7.89 11.87 -10.18
CA ILE A 10 -9.16 12.53 -9.81
C ILE A 10 -9.47 12.33 -8.33
N LYS A 11 -9.16 11.15 -7.78
CA LYS A 11 -9.36 10.79 -6.37
C LYS A 11 -8.57 11.70 -5.41
N ALA A 12 -7.47 12.31 -5.86
CA ALA A 12 -6.68 13.25 -5.07
C ALA A 12 -7.35 14.62 -4.88
N ILE A 13 -8.42 14.93 -5.63
CA ILE A 13 -9.16 16.20 -5.54
C ILE A 13 -10.37 15.98 -4.63
N PRO A 14 -10.47 16.68 -3.48
CA PRO A 14 -11.64 16.58 -2.60
C PRO A 14 -12.93 16.88 -3.35
N VAL A 15 -14.04 16.25 -2.94
CA VAL A 15 -15.38 16.35 -3.54
C VAL A 15 -15.48 15.75 -4.96
N VAL A 16 -14.62 16.13 -5.89
CA VAL A 16 -14.60 15.58 -7.27
C VAL A 16 -14.25 14.10 -7.25
N GLY A 17 -13.22 13.72 -6.50
CA GLY A 17 -12.82 12.34 -6.29
C GLY A 17 -13.91 11.49 -5.64
N GLN A 18 -14.65 12.06 -4.67
CA GLN A 18 -15.77 11.38 -3.99
C GLN A 18 -16.94 11.13 -4.94
N ALA A 19 -17.38 12.18 -5.66
CA ALA A 19 -18.51 12.08 -6.59
C ALA A 19 -18.21 11.07 -7.71
N TYR A 20 -17.02 11.15 -8.31
CA TYR A 20 -16.61 10.22 -9.35
C TYR A 20 -16.38 8.81 -8.82
N GLY A 21 -15.80 8.68 -7.62
CA GLY A 21 -15.58 7.39 -6.94
C GLY A 21 -16.88 6.65 -6.62
N ALA A 22 -17.93 7.35 -6.20
CA ALA A 22 -19.26 6.77 -5.96
C ALA A 22 -19.87 6.20 -7.24
N VAL A 23 -19.84 6.96 -8.35
CA VAL A 23 -20.34 6.50 -9.65
C VAL A 23 -19.53 5.30 -10.14
N ARG A 24 -18.20 5.39 -10.06
CA ARG A 24 -17.29 4.31 -10.48
C ARG A 24 -17.55 3.03 -9.69
N SER A 25 -17.76 3.13 -8.38
CA SER A 25 -18.05 1.98 -7.52
C SER A 25 -19.31 1.23 -7.95
N VAL A 26 -20.40 1.94 -8.24
CA VAL A 26 -21.65 1.32 -8.72
C VAL A 26 -21.42 0.58 -10.05
N VAL A 27 -20.68 1.20 -10.98
CA VAL A 27 -20.37 0.59 -12.28
C VAL A 27 -19.54 -0.68 -12.15
N TYR A 28 -18.49 -0.69 -11.33
CA TYR A 28 -17.66 -1.89 -11.14
C TYR A 28 -18.37 -2.97 -10.30
N ALA A 29 -19.22 -2.59 -9.36
CA ALA A 29 -20.08 -3.53 -8.65
C ALA A 29 -21.05 -4.25 -9.60
N ALA A 30 -21.68 -3.52 -10.53
CA ALA A 30 -22.55 -4.10 -11.55
C ALA A 30 -21.80 -5.03 -12.53
N LYS A 31 -20.50 -4.79 -12.75
CA LYS A 31 -19.62 -5.66 -13.55
C LYS A 31 -19.05 -6.85 -12.78
N GLY A 32 -19.34 -6.97 -11.48
CA GLY A 32 -18.80 -8.03 -10.62
C GLY A 32 -17.34 -7.82 -10.17
N ASP A 33 -16.71 -6.68 -10.47
CA ASP A 33 -15.35 -6.36 -9.99
C ASP A 33 -15.43 -5.67 -8.62
N VAL A 34 -15.60 -6.51 -7.59
CA VAL A 34 -15.76 -6.07 -6.19
C VAL A 34 -14.52 -5.31 -5.68
N TYR A 35 -13.33 -5.59 -6.22
CA TYR A 35 -12.08 -4.96 -5.80
C TYR A 35 -12.00 -3.51 -6.26
N GLU A 36 -12.24 -3.26 -7.55
CA GLU A 36 -12.31 -1.89 -8.09
C GLU A 36 -13.47 -1.10 -7.48
N ALA A 37 -14.61 -1.75 -7.21
CA ALA A 37 -15.75 -1.10 -6.58
C ALA A 37 -15.38 -0.56 -5.18
N LYS A 38 -14.79 -1.41 -4.33
CA LYS A 38 -14.34 -1.01 -2.98
C LYS A 38 -13.25 0.04 -3.03
N HIS A 39 -12.28 -0.12 -3.94
CA HIS A 39 -11.19 0.85 -4.11
C HIS A 39 -11.70 2.24 -4.52
N SER A 40 -12.78 2.29 -5.30
CA SER A 40 -13.35 3.53 -5.82
C SER A 40 -14.01 4.39 -4.73
N VAL A 41 -14.50 3.79 -3.65
CA VAL A 41 -15.09 4.51 -2.50
C VAL A 41 -14.20 4.56 -1.27
N ALA A 42 -13.05 3.88 -1.28
CA ALA A 42 -12.10 3.93 -0.18
C ALA A 42 -11.52 5.34 -0.05
N MET A 43 -11.72 5.97 1.10
CA MET A 43 -11.28 7.33 1.41
C MET A 43 -10.41 7.33 2.66
N ASP A 44 -9.24 7.97 2.58
CA ASP A 44 -8.47 8.35 3.75
C ASP A 44 -8.96 9.73 4.21
N LEU A 45 -9.27 9.91 5.50
CA LEU A 45 -9.64 11.22 6.04
C LEU A 45 -8.53 12.26 5.84
N ALA A 46 -7.28 11.82 5.75
CA ALA A 46 -6.16 12.69 5.42
C ALA A 46 -6.29 13.32 4.02
N ASP A 47 -7.05 12.72 3.09
CA ASP A 47 -7.26 13.26 1.75
C ASP A 47 -8.17 14.50 1.74
N LEU A 48 -8.86 14.79 2.86
CA LEU A 48 -9.66 16.02 3.01
C LEU A 48 -8.81 17.24 3.37
N ASN A 49 -7.53 17.09 3.71
CA ASN A 49 -6.67 18.22 4.07
C ASN A 49 -6.22 18.99 2.80
N PRO A 50 -6.64 20.25 2.59
CA PRO A 50 -6.34 21.00 1.37
C PRO A 50 -4.84 21.21 1.11
N LEU A 51 -4.03 21.29 2.18
CA LEU A 51 -2.58 21.48 2.09
C LEU A 51 -1.86 20.29 1.42
N ARG A 52 -2.55 19.15 1.34
CA ARG A 52 -2.00 17.92 0.77
C ARG A 52 -2.35 17.71 -0.69
N ILE A 53 -3.31 18.46 -1.23
CA ILE A 53 -3.79 18.29 -2.61
C ILE A 53 -2.63 18.32 -3.61
N PRO A 54 -1.68 19.28 -3.57
CA PRO A 54 -0.58 19.31 -4.55
C PRO A 54 0.28 18.05 -4.52
N LYS A 55 0.54 17.53 -3.32
CA LYS A 55 1.35 16.34 -3.11
C LYS A 55 0.61 15.06 -3.51
N ASN A 56 -0.66 14.93 -3.12
CA ASN A 56 -1.51 13.82 -3.53
C ASN A 56 -1.69 13.79 -5.05
N LEU A 57 -1.81 14.96 -5.70
CA LEU A 57 -1.87 15.09 -7.14
C LEU A 57 -0.55 14.65 -7.80
N ALA A 58 0.60 15.10 -7.27
CA ALA A 58 1.91 14.67 -7.76
C ALA A 58 2.11 13.14 -7.64
N HIS A 59 1.66 12.53 -6.54
CA HIS A 59 1.66 11.07 -6.38
C HIS A 59 0.69 10.37 -7.33
N GLY A 60 -0.51 10.93 -7.53
CA GLY A 60 -1.47 10.45 -8.51
C GLY A 60 -0.86 10.41 -9.91
N ILE A 61 -0.27 11.53 -10.35
CA ILE A 61 0.45 11.63 -11.63
C ILE A 61 1.59 10.62 -11.70
N ALA A 62 2.43 10.53 -10.66
CA ALA A 62 3.54 9.57 -10.63
C ALA A 62 3.07 8.11 -10.70
N SER A 63 1.93 7.77 -10.11
CA SER A 63 1.33 6.42 -10.19
C SER A 63 0.76 6.10 -11.57
N VAL A 64 0.41 7.12 -12.36
CA VAL A 64 -0.03 6.98 -13.75
C VAL A 64 1.15 6.77 -14.69
N THR A 65 2.23 7.51 -14.46
CA THR A 65 3.38 7.57 -15.36
C THR A 65 4.39 6.45 -15.16
N ASN A 66 4.45 5.84 -13.98
CA ASN A 66 5.39 4.75 -13.70
C ASN A 66 4.68 3.41 -13.68
N ASP A 67 5.30 2.39 -14.27
CA ASP A 67 4.83 1.01 -14.16
C ASP A 67 5.27 0.42 -12.82
N LEU A 68 4.33 -0.28 -12.17
CA LEU A 68 4.55 -1.02 -10.91
C LEU A 68 5.51 -2.21 -11.07
N ASP A 69 6.17 -2.37 -12.21
CA ASP A 69 7.09 -3.47 -12.44
C ASP A 69 8.54 -3.10 -12.06
N SER A 70 8.80 -1.83 -11.72
CA SER A 70 10.13 -1.35 -11.34
C SER A 70 10.10 -0.41 -10.13
N GLY A 71 11.17 -0.43 -9.32
CA GLY A 71 11.32 0.39 -8.13
C GLY A 71 10.66 -0.20 -6.88
N VAL A 72 10.60 0.63 -5.83
CA VAL A 72 9.93 0.31 -4.56
C VAL A 72 8.66 1.13 -4.43
N TRP A 73 7.57 0.43 -4.22
CA TRP A 73 6.25 0.99 -4.05
C TRP A 73 5.64 0.47 -2.77
N ILE A 74 4.75 1.26 -2.20
CA ILE A 74 3.98 0.84 -1.06
C ILE A 74 2.49 0.92 -1.35
N GLY A 75 1.80 -0.18 -1.07
CA GLY A 75 0.37 -0.31 -1.26
C GLY A 75 -0.36 -0.09 0.06
N ARG A 76 -1.40 0.76 0.05
CA ARG A 76 -2.29 0.98 1.19
C ARG A 76 -3.74 0.68 0.83
N ARG A 77 -4.45 0.01 1.73
CA ARG A 77 -5.91 -0.18 1.65
C ARG A 77 -6.56 -0.17 3.04
N PRO A 78 -7.80 0.29 3.22
CA PRO A 78 -8.49 0.21 4.51
C PRO A 78 -8.64 -1.23 5.02
N ILE A 79 -8.54 -1.44 6.33
CA ILE A 79 -8.79 -2.73 6.99
C ILE A 79 -10.30 -2.97 7.09
N GLY A 80 -10.74 -4.22 6.90
CA GLY A 80 -12.12 -4.63 7.20
C GLY A 80 -13.18 -4.23 6.18
N GLY A 81 -12.80 -3.77 4.99
CA GLY A 81 -13.76 -3.39 3.94
C GLY A 81 -14.58 -2.14 4.25
N GLN A 82 -14.20 -1.40 5.29
CA GLN A 82 -14.81 -0.10 5.57
C GLN A 82 -14.29 0.94 4.57
N PRO A 83 -15.16 1.84 4.08
CA PRO A 83 -14.78 2.86 3.12
C PRO A 83 -13.91 3.97 3.73
N LEU A 84 -13.77 4.03 5.06
CA LEU A 84 -13.01 5.07 5.77
C LEU A 84 -11.77 4.47 6.43
N GLY A 85 -10.60 4.92 6.01
CA GLY A 85 -9.35 4.68 6.75
C GLY A 85 -9.29 5.64 7.95
N LEU A 86 -9.54 5.14 9.16
CA LEU A 86 -9.30 5.91 10.37
C LEU A 86 -7.80 5.87 10.69
N ASN A 87 -7.10 6.97 10.43
CA ASN A 87 -5.77 7.20 10.98
C ASN A 87 -5.96 7.47 12.49
N ILE A 88 -5.48 6.57 13.36
CA ILE A 88 -5.74 6.67 14.82
C ILE A 88 -4.58 7.42 15.51
N SER A 89 -3.35 7.29 15.01
CA SER A 89 -2.17 8.00 15.51
C SER A 89 -0.98 7.94 14.51
N PRO A 90 0.13 8.70 14.69
CA PRO A 90 1.33 8.54 13.87
C PRO A 90 1.82 7.09 13.83
N GLY A 91 1.90 6.52 12.63
CA GLY A 91 2.37 5.14 12.43
C GLY A 91 1.34 4.06 12.81
N ILE A 92 0.11 4.45 13.18
CA ILE A 92 -1.02 3.56 13.43
C ILE A 92 -2.19 4.05 12.60
N ASP A 93 -2.34 3.46 11.43
CA ASP A 93 -3.49 3.70 10.57
C ASP A 93 -4.38 2.46 10.49
N GLY A 94 -5.69 2.67 10.35
CA GLY A 94 -6.67 1.62 10.05
C GLY A 94 -6.51 1.06 8.65
N THR A 95 -5.29 1.04 8.11
CA THR A 95 -4.97 0.58 6.77
C THR A 95 -3.98 -0.58 6.82
N HIS A 96 -4.14 -1.49 5.88
CA HIS A 96 -3.24 -2.57 5.64
C HIS A 96 -2.19 -2.15 4.61
N TRP A 97 -0.92 -2.32 4.97
CA TRP A 97 0.21 -1.97 4.12
C TRP A 97 0.81 -3.23 3.48
N CYS A 98 1.15 -3.14 2.21
CA CYS A 98 2.02 -4.08 1.51
C CYS A 98 3.13 -3.30 0.80
N ILE A 99 4.21 -3.99 0.40
CA ILE A 99 5.32 -3.38 -0.33
C ILE A 99 5.54 -4.16 -1.62
N GLN A 100 5.82 -3.44 -2.70
CA GLN A 100 6.16 -4.01 -3.99
C GLN A 100 7.57 -3.54 -4.37
N ILE A 101 8.43 -4.49 -4.70
CA ILE A 101 9.84 -4.26 -5.01
C ILE A 101 10.11 -4.96 -6.34
N ASN A 102 10.38 -4.18 -7.40
CA ASN A 102 10.66 -4.66 -8.76
C ASN A 102 9.70 -5.78 -9.23
N GLY A 103 8.39 -5.52 -9.11
CA GLY A 103 7.34 -6.42 -9.62
C GLY A 103 7.01 -7.60 -8.70
N VAL A 104 7.55 -7.63 -7.47
CA VAL A 104 7.22 -8.62 -6.45
C VAL A 104 6.53 -7.94 -5.28
N ILE A 105 5.30 -8.35 -4.98
CA ILE A 105 4.50 -7.85 -3.85
C ILE A 105 4.74 -8.76 -2.64
N TYR A 106 5.10 -8.15 -1.52
CA TYR A 106 5.24 -8.77 -0.21
C TYR A 106 4.16 -8.24 0.71
N GLN A 107 3.38 -9.15 1.26
CA GLN A 107 2.28 -8.82 2.15
C GLN A 107 2.30 -9.66 3.42
N LEU A 108 2.11 -8.96 4.53
CA LEU A 108 1.90 -9.57 5.82
C LEU A 108 0.43 -9.98 5.97
N GLY A 109 0.17 -11.28 6.07
CA GLY A 109 -1.10 -11.85 6.50
C GLY A 109 -1.02 -12.40 7.92
N VAL A 110 -2.17 -12.86 8.43
CA VAL A 110 -2.29 -13.46 9.77
C VAL A 110 -3.01 -14.80 9.63
N ASN A 111 -2.49 -15.85 10.25
CA ASN A 111 -3.14 -17.16 10.30
C ASN A 111 -4.19 -17.23 11.43
N LYS A 112 -4.83 -18.39 11.60
CA LYS A 112 -5.87 -18.58 12.63
C LYS A 112 -5.33 -18.44 14.06
N ASP A 113 -4.04 -18.67 14.25
CA ASP A 113 -3.34 -18.64 15.53
C ASP A 113 -2.70 -17.27 15.83
N HIS A 114 -3.13 -16.22 15.11
CA HIS A 114 -2.59 -14.85 15.22
C HIS A 114 -1.08 -14.74 14.94
N LYS A 115 -0.52 -15.70 14.19
CA LYS A 115 0.86 -15.66 13.71
C LYS A 115 0.94 -15.09 12.30
N ILE A 116 2.08 -14.49 12.01
CA ILE A 116 2.37 -13.88 10.72
C ILE A 116 2.51 -14.97 9.65
N LYS A 117 1.86 -14.72 8.51
CA LYS A 117 2.01 -15.49 7.29
C LYS A 117 2.36 -14.54 6.16
N ILE A 118 3.43 -14.79 5.41
CA ILE A 118 3.84 -13.89 4.33
C ILE A 118 3.29 -14.41 3.00
N ARG A 119 2.47 -13.58 2.37
CA ARG A 119 2.03 -13.76 0.98
C ARG A 119 2.98 -13.03 0.06
N ILE A 120 3.48 -13.74 -0.94
CA ILE A 120 4.34 -13.20 -2.00
C ILE A 120 3.59 -13.42 -3.31
N SER A 121 3.47 -12.37 -4.12
CA SER A 121 2.87 -12.45 -5.46
C SER A 121 3.76 -11.73 -6.45
N SER A 122 3.94 -12.33 -7.63
CA SER A 122 4.77 -11.80 -8.70
C SER A 122 4.14 -12.13 -10.05
N THR A 123 4.50 -11.33 -11.07
CA THR A 123 4.13 -11.58 -12.47
C THR A 123 4.63 -12.95 -12.97
N ASN A 124 5.77 -13.41 -12.44
CA ASN A 124 6.44 -14.64 -12.86
C ASN A 124 5.83 -15.94 -12.28
N GLU A 125 5.06 -15.86 -11.19
CA GLU A 125 4.49 -17.06 -10.54
C GLU A 125 3.00 -17.23 -10.82
N LYS A 126 2.20 -16.22 -10.50
CA LYS A 126 0.73 -16.24 -10.64
C LYS A 126 0.25 -14.85 -10.99
N ARG A 127 0.32 -14.51 -12.28
CA ARG A 127 -0.07 -13.20 -12.81
C ARG A 127 -1.44 -12.73 -12.36
N SER A 128 -2.46 -13.61 -12.32
CA SER A 128 -3.81 -13.23 -11.87
C SER A 128 -3.86 -12.80 -10.40
N TRP A 129 -3.04 -13.40 -9.54
CA TRP A 129 -2.95 -13.01 -8.13
C TRP A 129 -2.23 -11.68 -7.97
N TYR A 130 -1.13 -11.50 -8.70
CA TYR A 130 -0.41 -10.22 -8.74
C TYR A 130 -1.29 -9.08 -9.25
N GLU A 131 -2.03 -9.28 -10.34
CA GLU A 131 -2.94 -8.27 -10.89
C GLU A 131 -4.09 -7.94 -9.93
N ASN A 132 -4.64 -8.93 -9.23
CA ASN A 132 -5.65 -8.70 -8.20
C ASN A 132 -5.08 -7.93 -7.01
N ASP A 133 -3.89 -8.28 -6.53
CA ASP A 133 -3.21 -7.55 -5.47
C ASP A 133 -2.93 -6.11 -5.91
N CYS A 134 -2.45 -5.90 -7.13
CA CYS A 134 -2.29 -4.56 -7.69
C CYS A 134 -3.60 -3.74 -7.68
N LYS A 135 -4.77 -4.38 -7.83
CA LYS A 135 -6.10 -3.75 -7.78
C LYS A 135 -6.56 -3.38 -6.37
N GLU A 136 -6.17 -4.15 -5.37
CA GLU A 136 -6.61 -3.94 -3.99
C GLU A 136 -6.05 -2.67 -3.33
N TYR A 137 -4.84 -2.25 -3.72
CA TYR A 137 -4.11 -1.17 -3.04
C TYR A 137 -4.05 0.14 -3.84
N SER A 138 -3.92 1.23 -3.10
CA SER A 138 -3.43 2.52 -3.61
C SER A 138 -1.90 2.52 -3.48
N TRP A 139 -1.19 2.76 -4.59
CA TRP A 139 0.26 2.61 -4.65
C TRP A 139 0.99 3.95 -4.62
N TYR A 140 2.02 4.04 -3.79
CA TYR A 140 2.87 5.22 -3.64
C TYR A 140 4.33 4.84 -3.90
N LEU A 141 4.96 5.51 -4.85
CA LEU A 141 6.37 5.30 -5.17
C LEU A 141 7.24 5.83 -4.04
N LEU A 142 8.09 4.97 -3.47
CA LEU A 142 9.09 5.34 -2.47
C LEU A 142 10.44 5.65 -3.12
N GLN A 143 10.85 4.81 -4.07
CA GLN A 143 12.17 4.90 -4.69
C GLN A 143 12.15 4.28 -6.09
N LYS A 144 12.61 5.02 -7.10
CA LYS A 144 12.58 4.55 -8.50
C LYS A 144 13.71 3.55 -8.79
N GLU A 145 14.91 3.83 -8.31
CA GLU A 145 16.11 3.05 -8.60
C GLU A 145 16.62 2.38 -7.33
N LEU A 146 16.87 1.08 -7.40
CA LEU A 146 17.37 0.30 -6.27
C LEU A 146 18.88 0.08 -6.43
N PRO A 147 19.70 0.41 -5.40
CA PRO A 147 21.12 0.14 -5.45
C PRO A 147 21.44 -1.36 -5.37
N TYR A 148 20.53 -2.15 -4.80
CA TYR A 148 20.66 -3.60 -4.64
C TYR A 148 19.27 -4.26 -4.72
N PHE A 149 19.16 -5.35 -5.47
CA PHE A 149 17.94 -6.15 -5.52
C PHE A 149 18.27 -7.59 -5.89
N ASP A 150 18.23 -8.48 -4.91
CA ASP A 150 18.13 -9.91 -5.12
C ASP A 150 16.72 -10.37 -4.68
N PRO A 151 15.87 -10.84 -5.62
CA PRO A 151 14.53 -11.33 -5.32
C PRO A 151 14.51 -12.46 -4.28
N GLU A 152 15.48 -13.36 -4.31
CA GLU A 152 15.52 -14.55 -3.44
C GLU A 152 15.97 -14.17 -2.03
N GLU A 153 16.95 -13.29 -1.88
CA GLU A 153 17.32 -12.77 -0.56
C GLU A 153 16.17 -12.01 0.09
N LEU A 154 15.44 -11.20 -0.67
CA LEU A 154 14.27 -10.50 -0.15
C LEU A 154 13.12 -11.46 0.21
N ARG A 155 12.96 -12.56 -0.52
CA ARG A 155 12.01 -13.63 -0.17
C ARG A 155 12.37 -14.31 1.13
N ILE A 156 13.63 -14.70 1.30
CA ILE A 156 14.16 -15.30 2.53
C ILE A 156 13.99 -14.32 3.70
N PHE A 157 14.38 -13.07 3.50
CA PHE A 157 14.23 -12.03 4.50
C PHE A 157 12.77 -11.82 4.90
N ALA A 158 11.85 -11.74 3.93
CA ALA A 158 10.42 -11.63 4.20
C ALA A 158 9.90 -12.85 4.98
N LYS A 159 10.25 -14.07 4.55
CA LYS A 159 9.83 -15.32 5.18
C LYS A 159 10.39 -15.52 6.59
N SER A 160 11.50 -14.88 6.95
CA SER A 160 12.05 -14.88 8.32
C SER A 160 11.14 -14.25 9.38
N TYR A 161 10.05 -13.59 8.95
CA TYR A 161 9.02 -13.03 9.82
C TYR A 161 7.81 -13.95 10.03
N GLU A 162 7.71 -15.08 9.32
CA GLU A 162 6.64 -16.06 9.57
C GLU A 162 6.70 -16.60 10.99
N GLU A 163 5.56 -17.04 11.51
CA GLU A 163 5.38 -17.57 12.87
C GLU A 163 5.60 -16.56 14.02
N ARG A 164 6.04 -15.33 13.72
CA ARG A 164 6.07 -14.25 14.70
C ARG A 164 4.65 -13.79 15.04
N GLU A 165 4.47 -13.26 16.25
CA GLU A 165 3.16 -12.74 16.66
C GLU A 165 2.80 -11.44 15.94
N PHE A 166 1.59 -11.40 15.39
CA PHE A 166 1.03 -10.20 14.82
C PHE A 166 0.46 -9.27 15.90
N ARG A 167 0.57 -7.96 15.70
CA ARG A 167 -0.16 -6.97 16.50
C ARG A 167 -0.65 -5.85 15.62
N LEU A 168 -1.89 -5.40 15.80
CA LEU A 168 -2.52 -4.42 14.92
C LEU A 168 -1.94 -3.00 15.10
N LEU A 169 -1.84 -2.53 16.35
CA LEU A 169 -1.62 -1.10 16.63
C LEU A 169 -0.18 -0.79 17.08
N ILE A 170 0.41 -1.58 17.96
CA ILE A 170 1.74 -1.28 18.54
C ILE A 170 2.62 -2.53 18.55
N ALA A 171 3.64 -2.56 17.69
CA ALA A 171 4.64 -3.62 17.64
C ALA A 171 5.67 -3.49 18.78
N THR A 172 5.26 -3.73 20.04
CA THR A 172 6.18 -3.89 21.19
C THR A 172 6.34 -5.35 21.58
N GLY A 173 7.48 -5.69 22.18
CA GLY A 173 7.76 -7.05 22.70
C GLY A 173 7.99 -8.11 21.62
N GLY A 174 8.67 -7.79 20.52
CA GLY A 174 8.98 -8.74 19.45
C GLY A 174 7.85 -9.03 18.46
N LYS A 175 6.64 -8.49 18.70
CA LYS A 175 5.50 -8.56 17.79
C LYS A 175 5.70 -7.63 16.58
N MET A 176 4.94 -7.86 15.51
CA MET A 176 5.08 -7.09 14.27
C MET A 176 3.73 -6.76 13.63
N ASN A 177 3.65 -5.59 12.99
CA ASN A 177 2.52 -5.14 12.21
C ASN A 177 2.93 -4.91 10.74
N CYS A 178 1.96 -4.65 9.85
CA CYS A 178 2.25 -4.47 8.43
C CYS A 178 3.09 -3.21 8.15
N GLN A 179 2.95 -2.15 8.93
CA GLN A 179 3.74 -0.92 8.82
C GLN A 179 5.21 -1.18 9.13
N ALA A 180 5.50 -1.87 10.24
CA ALA A 180 6.86 -2.24 10.63
C ALA A 180 7.49 -3.23 9.65
N PHE A 181 6.73 -4.21 9.15
CA PHE A 181 7.18 -5.16 8.14
C PHE A 181 7.59 -4.46 6.85
N THR A 182 6.69 -3.66 6.26
CA THR A 182 6.96 -2.95 5.00
C THR A 182 8.12 -1.96 5.14
N THR A 183 8.24 -1.27 6.28
CA THR A 183 9.37 -0.36 6.54
C THR A 183 10.71 -1.12 6.59
N ARG A 184 10.74 -2.32 7.18
CA ARG A 184 11.94 -3.17 7.22
C ARG A 184 12.31 -3.71 5.84
N MET A 185 11.32 -4.16 5.07
CA MET A 185 11.52 -4.58 3.68
C MET A 185 12.10 -3.43 2.84
N PHE A 186 11.57 -2.22 2.99
CA PHE A 186 12.10 -1.05 2.28
C PHE A 186 13.54 -0.73 2.69
N ALA A 187 13.85 -0.74 4.00
CA ALA A 187 15.20 -0.48 4.49
C ALA A 187 16.24 -1.44 3.89
N VAL A 188 15.90 -2.74 3.82
CA VAL A 188 16.77 -3.75 3.22
C VAL A 188 16.90 -3.55 1.70
N ALA A 189 15.78 -3.38 0.99
CA ALA A 189 15.80 -3.20 -0.47
C ALA A 189 16.59 -1.94 -0.87
N ALA A 190 16.35 -0.83 -0.19
CA ALA A 190 17.04 0.43 -0.47
C ALA A 190 18.47 0.50 0.11
N ASN A 191 18.90 -0.52 0.87
CA ASN A 191 20.17 -0.54 1.59
C ASN A 191 20.40 0.73 2.45
N ILE A 192 19.41 1.07 3.28
CA ILE A 192 19.44 2.23 4.17
C ILE A 192 19.13 1.87 5.62
N PRO A 193 19.56 2.68 6.60
CA PRO A 193 19.15 2.51 7.99
C PRO A 193 17.62 2.56 8.16
N ILE A 194 17.10 1.78 9.12
CA ILE A 194 15.65 1.64 9.36
C ILE A 194 15.00 2.98 9.76
N GLU A 195 15.75 3.85 10.42
CA GLU A 195 15.36 5.21 10.82
C GLU A 195 15.14 6.09 9.59
N LYS A 196 16.05 6.01 8.60
CA LYS A 196 15.91 6.73 7.33
C LYS A 196 14.70 6.21 6.55
N ALA A 197 14.51 4.90 6.52
CA ALA A 197 13.34 4.28 5.90
C ALA A 197 12.03 4.79 6.56
N ARG A 198 11.95 4.83 7.89
CA ARG A 198 10.79 5.38 8.63
C ARG A 198 10.49 6.83 8.24
N THR A 199 11.51 7.68 8.17
CA THR A 199 11.34 9.09 7.80
C THR A 199 10.80 9.22 6.38
N ILE A 200 11.33 8.46 5.42
CA ILE A 200 10.83 8.46 4.04
C ILE A 200 9.37 7.98 4.01
N MET A 201 9.05 6.90 4.73
CA MET A 201 7.69 6.34 4.77
C MET A 201 6.69 7.34 5.35
N LEU A 202 7.02 8.02 6.45
CA LEU A 202 6.19 9.09 7.04
C LEU A 202 6.05 10.28 6.10
N THR A 203 7.07 10.55 5.30
CA THR A 203 7.04 11.66 4.33
C THR A 203 6.19 11.29 3.12
N VAL A 204 6.33 10.09 2.56
CA VAL A 204 5.60 9.70 1.33
C VAL A 204 4.15 9.36 1.63
N LEU A 205 3.86 8.73 2.77
CA LEU A 205 2.53 8.21 3.05
C LEU A 205 1.62 9.25 3.70
N PRO A 206 0.35 9.33 3.25
CA PRO A 206 -0.63 10.16 3.91
C PRO A 206 -1.03 9.67 5.29
N ASN A 207 -0.44 10.27 6.33
CA ASN A 207 -0.86 10.13 7.73
C ASN A 207 -1.47 11.45 8.23
N LEU A 208 -2.39 11.38 9.20
CA LEU A 208 -3.11 12.53 9.78
C LEU A 208 -2.24 13.61 10.45
N LEU A 209 -0.92 13.44 10.56
CA LEU A 209 -0.06 14.46 11.16
C LEU A 209 0.54 15.38 10.10
N PHE A 210 -0.27 16.36 9.71
CA PHE A 210 -0.05 17.79 9.99
C PHE A 210 -1.44 18.44 10.14
#